data_AF-A0A537YDW7-F1
#
_entry.id   AF-A0A537YDW7-F1
#
_cell.length_a   1.000
_cell.length_b   1.000
_cell.length_c   1.000
_cell.angle_alpha   90.00
_cell.angle_beta   90.00
_cell.angle_gamma   90.00
#
_symmetry.space_group_name_H-M   'P 1'
#
loop_
_entity.id
_entity.type
_entity.pdbx_description
1 polymer ?
#
loop_
_entity_poly.entity_id
_entity_poly.type
_entity_poly.pdbx_seq_one_letter_code
_entity_poly.pdbx_strand_id
1 'polypeptide(L)'
;MDGNTIAKWDDLQNYIRARPGVPVTVRVDRGGQFLSFEVTPEQVTDANNHPIGRIGVSPRITQTREGLPSAAWDGVKGVGSAIADSVQAVVRLFSPHGIGQVVSSVTGSRNAAQGSGGDQAVGLVGGARLAGQAVQTGQAQALVKLLVLFIVFLGVVNLAPLPPLDGGHLAVLAIEKLRGRPVDPRKVVPVAAFVLSLIVVLSVVVMYADIIHPAANPFQ
;
A
#
# COMPACT_ATOMS: atom_id res chain seq x y z
N MET A 1 -13.70 4.38 -22.56
CA MET A 1 -12.70 5.30 -23.18
C MET A 1 -12.29 4.71 -24.51
N ASP A 2 -12.40 5.47 -25.59
CA ASP A 2 -12.04 5.02 -26.95
C ASP A 2 -12.63 3.65 -27.32
N GLY A 3 -13.92 3.46 -27.04
CA GLY A 3 -14.64 2.20 -27.27
C GLY A 3 -14.46 1.12 -26.20
N ASN A 4 -13.47 1.22 -25.31
CA ASN A 4 -13.24 0.25 -24.24
C ASN A 4 -14.03 0.56 -22.96
N THR A 5 -14.58 -0.47 -22.32
CA THR A 5 -15.24 -0.36 -21.01
C THR A 5 -14.19 -0.33 -19.90
N ILE A 6 -14.28 0.67 -19.02
CA ILE A 6 -13.42 0.81 -17.84
C ILE A 6 -14.26 0.42 -16.63
N ALA A 7 -13.89 -0.66 -15.93
CA ALA A 7 -14.66 -1.20 -14.80
C ALA A 7 -14.14 -0.71 -13.44
N LYS A 8 -12.83 -0.49 -13.31
CA LYS A 8 -12.20 -0.04 -12.07
C LYS A 8 -11.64 1.36 -12.21
N TRP A 9 -11.60 2.08 -11.09
CA TRP A 9 -10.97 3.39 -11.01
C TRP A 9 -9.48 3.35 -11.40
N ASP A 10 -8.75 2.31 -10.96
CA ASP A 10 -7.32 2.18 -11.27
C ASP A 10 -7.08 2.02 -12.78
N ASP A 11 -7.98 1.33 -13.49
CA ASP A 11 -7.90 1.17 -14.94
C ASP A 11 -8.07 2.51 -15.65
N LEU A 12 -9.00 3.35 -15.17
CA LEU A 12 -9.20 4.72 -15.65
C LEU A 12 -7.92 5.55 -15.46
N GLN A 13 -7.36 5.50 -14.25
CA GLN A 13 -6.19 6.29 -13.89
C GLN A 13 -4.96 5.87 -14.70
N ASN A 14 -4.72 4.56 -14.84
CA ASN A 14 -3.63 4.03 -15.65
C ASN A 14 -3.79 4.40 -17.13
N TYR A 15 -5.02 4.36 -17.65
CA TYR A 15 -5.32 4.74 -19.03
C TYR A 15 -4.96 6.21 -19.33
N ILE A 16 -5.36 7.11 -18.44
CA ILE A 16 -5.10 8.55 -18.59
C ILE A 16 -3.63 8.90 -18.38
N ARG A 17 -2.98 8.32 -17.36
CA ARG A 17 -1.56 8.60 -17.06
C ARG A 17 -0.64 8.24 -18.23
N ALA A 18 -0.96 7.19 -18.97
CA ALA A 18 -0.18 6.74 -20.12
C ALA A 18 -0.31 7.63 -21.38
N ARG A 19 -1.17 8.66 -21.36
CA ARG A 19 -1.53 9.47 -22.54
C ARG A 19 -1.39 10.99 -22.31
N PRO A 20 -0.21 11.50 -21.94
CA PRO A 20 -0.01 12.94 -21.79
C PRO A 20 -0.21 13.67 -23.14
N GLY A 21 -1.08 14.67 -23.18
CA GLY A 21 -1.32 15.49 -24.37
C GLY A 21 -2.05 14.80 -25.54
N VAL A 22 -2.43 13.53 -25.40
CA VAL A 22 -3.15 12.77 -26.44
C VAL A 22 -4.65 12.85 -26.16
N PRO A 23 -5.48 13.39 -27.08
CA PRO A 23 -6.93 13.43 -26.91
C PRO A 23 -7.52 12.04 -26.71
N VAL A 24 -8.45 11.92 -25.76
CA VAL A 24 -9.15 10.67 -25.41
C VAL A 24 -10.65 10.92 -25.46
N THR A 25 -11.40 10.00 -26.08
CA THR A 25 -12.87 10.04 -26.07
C THR A 25 -13.40 9.37 -24.80
N VAL A 26 -14.02 10.16 -23.94
CA VAL A 26 -14.63 9.73 -22.69
C VAL A 26 -16.14 9.72 -22.84
N ARG A 27 -16.73 8.52 -22.75
CA ARG A 27 -18.18 8.35 -22.69
C ARG A 27 -18.61 8.15 -21.25
N VAL A 28 -19.48 9.01 -20.74
CA VAL A 28 -20.00 8.99 -19.36
C VAL A 28 -21.51 8.89 -19.36
N ASP A 29 -22.08 8.27 -18.34
CA ASP A 29 -23.51 8.29 -18.07
C ASP A 29 -23.84 9.48 -17.16
N ARG A 30 -24.73 10.36 -17.61
CA ARG A 30 -25.29 11.46 -16.82
C ARG A 30 -26.81 11.35 -16.81
N GLY A 31 -27.35 10.77 -15.74
CA GLY A 31 -28.80 10.66 -15.56
C GLY A 31 -29.47 9.70 -16.55
N GLY A 32 -28.79 8.61 -16.95
CA GLY A 32 -29.29 7.63 -17.90
C GLY A 32 -29.00 7.97 -19.36
N GLN A 33 -28.32 9.09 -19.64
CA GLN A 33 -27.89 9.48 -20.98
C GLN A 33 -26.37 9.37 -21.13
N PHE A 34 -25.94 8.67 -22.18
CA PHE A 34 -24.53 8.57 -22.52
C PHE A 34 -24.06 9.82 -23.28
N LEU A 35 -23.22 10.62 -22.63
CA LEU A 35 -22.58 11.78 -23.21
C LEU A 35 -21.14 11.43 -23.57
N SER A 36 -20.68 11.88 -24.74
CA SER A 36 -19.30 11.69 -25.19
C SER A 36 -18.57 13.02 -25.18
N PHE A 37 -17.39 13.04 -24.57
CA PHE A 37 -16.51 14.20 -24.46
C PHE A 37 -15.14 13.84 -25.01
N GLU A 38 -14.53 14.76 -25.74
CA GLU A 38 -13.12 14.69 -26.06
C GLU A 38 -12.33 15.40 -24.95
N VAL A 39 -11.45 14.66 -24.28
CA VAL A 39 -10.67 15.16 -23.15
C VAL A 39 -9.20 14.97 -23.46
N THR A 40 -8.45 16.06 -23.46
CA THR A 40 -6.99 16.02 -23.61
C THR A 40 -6.34 16.04 -22.23
N PRO A 41 -5.68 14.96 -21.78
CA PRO A 41 -4.97 14.95 -20.51
C PRO A 41 -3.87 16.01 -20.51
N GLU A 42 -3.88 16.86 -19.48
CA GLU A 42 -2.80 17.80 -19.21
C GLU A 42 -1.51 17.00 -18.96
N GLN A 43 -0.44 17.38 -19.65
CA GLN A 43 0.88 16.81 -19.40
C GLN A 43 1.43 17.42 -18.13
N VAL A 44 1.60 16.58 -17.11
CA VAL A 44 2.22 16.96 -15.84
C VAL A 44 3.36 16.03 -15.53
N THR A 45 4.32 16.53 -14.78
CA THR A 45 5.48 15.75 -14.39
C THR A 45 5.18 15.04 -13.07
N ASP A 46 5.43 13.73 -13.00
CA ASP A 46 5.34 13.00 -11.74
C ASP A 46 6.53 13.31 -10.81
N ALA A 47 6.55 12.71 -9.62
CA ALA A 47 7.63 12.89 -8.65
C ALA A 47 9.03 12.47 -9.19
N ASN A 48 9.09 11.76 -10.33
CA ASN A 48 10.28 11.16 -10.92
C ASN A 48 10.73 11.87 -12.19
N ASN A 49 10.18 13.04 -12.51
CA ASN A 49 10.43 13.75 -13.76
C ASN A 49 9.88 13.04 -15.03
N HIS A 50 8.94 12.10 -14.91
CA HIS A 50 8.30 11.48 -16.07
C HIS A 50 7.01 12.20 -16.46
N PRO A 51 6.75 12.40 -17.76
CA PRO A 51 5.52 13.00 -18.23
C PRO A 51 4.35 12.02 -18.06
N ILE A 52 3.32 12.45 -17.34
CA ILE A 52 2.07 11.71 -17.14
C ILE A 52 0.87 12.58 -17.54
N GLY A 53 -0.20 11.94 -18.01
CA GLY A 53 -1.48 12.62 -18.27
C GLY A 53 -2.31 12.82 -17.00
N ARG A 54 -2.98 13.97 -16.88
CA ARG A 54 -3.92 14.28 -15.78
C ARG A 54 -5.15 15.01 -16.31
N ILE A 55 -6.34 14.64 -15.83
CA ILE A 55 -7.62 15.28 -16.22
C ILE A 55 -8.38 15.91 -15.04
N GLY A 56 -7.79 15.94 -13.84
CA GLY A 56 -8.34 16.66 -12.68
C GLY A 56 -9.64 16.09 -12.10
N VAL A 57 -9.90 14.79 -12.26
CA VAL A 57 -11.10 14.13 -11.72
C VAL A 57 -10.76 13.27 -10.50
N SER A 58 -11.63 13.28 -9.49
CA SER A 58 -11.53 12.45 -8.30
C SER A 58 -12.84 11.68 -8.08
N PRO A 59 -12.79 10.46 -7.51
CA PRO A 59 -13.99 9.70 -7.24
C PRO A 59 -14.77 10.39 -6.12
N ARG A 60 -16.07 10.56 -6.30
CA ARG A 60 -16.95 11.00 -5.23
C ARG A 60 -17.20 9.83 -4.29
N ILE A 61 -16.68 9.94 -3.07
CA ILE A 61 -16.97 8.97 -2.00
C ILE A 61 -18.35 9.33 -1.43
N THR A 62 -19.34 8.48 -1.69
CA THR A 62 -20.69 8.62 -1.11
C THR A 62 -20.76 7.78 0.15
N GLN A 63 -21.01 8.40 1.31
CA GLN A 63 -21.26 7.69 2.56
C GLN A 63 -22.72 7.26 2.61
N THR A 64 -22.96 5.96 2.48
CA THR A 64 -24.29 5.37 2.68
C THR A 64 -24.41 4.91 4.12
N ARG A 65 -25.51 5.28 4.78
CA ARG A 65 -25.79 4.78 6.13
C ARG A 65 -26.35 3.38 6.02
N GLU A 66 -25.54 2.42 6.40
CA GLU A 66 -25.92 1.01 6.43
C GLU A 66 -26.62 0.62 7.73
N GLY A 67 -27.40 -0.46 7.68
CA GLY A 67 -27.97 -1.07 8.87
C GLY A 67 -26.86 -1.73 9.71
N LEU A 68 -27.05 -1.79 11.03
CA LEU A 68 -26.06 -2.38 11.94
C LEU A 68 -25.59 -3.80 11.54
N PRO A 69 -26.45 -4.72 11.07
CA PRO A 69 -26.01 -6.06 10.67
C PRO A 69 -25.13 -6.07 9.41
N SER A 70 -25.47 -5.28 8.38
CA SER A 70 -24.67 -5.22 7.15
C SER A 70 -23.34 -4.53 7.40
N ALA A 71 -23.35 -3.45 8.19
CA ALA A 71 -22.13 -2.74 8.58
C ALA A 71 -21.14 -3.63 9.36
N ALA A 72 -21.63 -4.50 10.25
CA ALA A 72 -20.76 -5.44 10.96
C ALA A 72 -20.11 -6.46 10.01
N TRP A 73 -20.89 -6.98 9.05
CA TRP A 73 -20.39 -7.94 8.05
C TRP A 73 -19.36 -7.30 7.11
N ASP A 74 -19.61 -6.08 6.67
CA ASP A 74 -18.68 -5.35 5.82
C ASP A 74 -17.43 -4.90 6.59
N GLY A 75 -17.54 -4.65 7.89
CA GLY A 75 -16.40 -4.49 8.78
C GLY A 75 -15.50 -5.73 8.80
N VAL A 76 -16.08 -6.93 8.94
CA VAL A 76 -15.33 -8.21 8.90
C VAL A 76 -14.66 -8.41 7.54
N LYS A 77 -15.37 -8.18 6.44
CA LYS A 77 -14.76 -8.23 5.09
C LYS A 77 -13.63 -7.22 4.95
N GLY A 78 -13.80 -6.01 5.47
CA GLY A 78 -12.80 -4.95 5.42
C GLY A 78 -11.53 -5.30 6.19
N VAL A 79 -11.65 -5.94 7.36
CA VAL A 79 -10.50 -6.51 8.09
C VAL A 79 -9.87 -7.64 7.28
N GLY A 80 -10.67 -8.53 6.69
CA GLY A 80 -10.18 -9.61 5.83
C GLY A 80 -9.38 -9.11 4.62
N SER A 81 -9.88 -8.07 3.94
CA SER A 81 -9.13 -7.44 2.85
C SER A 81 -7.86 -6.76 3.36
N ALA A 82 -7.90 -6.07 4.51
CA ALA A 82 -6.72 -5.45 5.09
C ALA A 82 -5.63 -6.46 5.47
N ILE A 83 -6.02 -7.66 5.93
CA ILE A 83 -5.10 -8.78 6.16
C ILE A 83 -4.48 -9.23 4.83
N ALA A 84 -5.30 -9.47 3.81
CA ALA A 84 -4.82 -9.90 2.50
C ALA A 84 -3.85 -8.89 1.87
N ASP A 85 -4.19 -7.60 1.92
CA ASP A 85 -3.35 -6.50 1.46
C ASP A 85 -2.04 -6.44 2.25
N SER A 86 -2.09 -6.62 3.58
CA SER A 86 -0.90 -6.64 4.44
C SER A 86 0.02 -7.82 4.12
N VAL A 87 -0.53 -9.02 3.90
CA VAL A 87 0.25 -10.21 3.50
C VAL A 87 0.90 -9.95 2.15
N GLN A 88 0.15 -9.41 1.18
CA GLN A 88 0.67 -9.09 -0.13
C GLN A 88 1.79 -8.04 -0.05
N ALA A 89 1.64 -7.02 0.79
CA ALA A 89 2.66 -6.01 1.03
C ALA A 89 3.95 -6.63 1.60
N VAL A 90 3.83 -7.51 2.59
CA VAL A 90 4.99 -8.24 3.16
C VAL A 90 5.67 -9.09 2.08
N VAL A 91 4.92 -9.86 1.30
CA VAL A 91 5.48 -10.69 0.22
C VAL A 91 6.17 -9.84 -0.86
N ARG A 92 5.56 -8.71 -1.24
CA ARG A 92 6.16 -7.77 -2.20
C ARG A 92 7.46 -7.17 -1.66
N LEU A 93 7.52 -6.83 -0.38
CA LEU A 93 8.72 -6.26 0.24
C LEU A 93 9.93 -7.21 0.16
N PHE A 94 9.71 -8.50 0.41
CA PHE A 94 10.76 -9.53 0.31
C PHE A 94 11.02 -10.02 -1.12
N SER A 95 10.29 -9.52 -2.12
CA SER A 95 10.53 -9.85 -3.52
C SER A 95 11.74 -9.08 -4.09
N PRO A 96 12.37 -9.55 -5.19
CA PRO A 96 13.45 -8.83 -5.86
C PRO A 96 13.09 -7.38 -6.22
N HIS A 97 11.83 -7.15 -6.59
CA HIS A 97 11.31 -5.82 -6.91
C HIS A 97 11.18 -4.95 -5.65
N GLY A 98 10.73 -5.51 -4.52
CA GLY A 98 10.59 -4.79 -3.26
C GLY A 98 11.93 -4.35 -2.67
N ILE A 99 12.92 -5.25 -2.66
CA ILE A 99 14.29 -4.91 -2.23
C ILE A 99 14.88 -3.84 -3.15
N GLY A 100 14.67 -3.96 -4.46
CA GLY A 100 15.06 -2.94 -5.43
C GLY A 100 14.42 -1.58 -5.15
N GLN A 101 13.14 -1.54 -4.76
CA GLN A 101 12.42 -0.32 -4.38
C GLN A 101 12.98 0.31 -3.09
N VAL A 102 13.30 -0.49 -2.06
CA VAL A 102 13.91 0.03 -0.82
C VAL A 102 15.32 0.57 -1.08
N VAL A 103 16.13 -0.15 -1.85
CA VAL A 103 17.48 0.32 -2.19
C VAL A 103 17.41 1.59 -3.04
N SER A 104 16.49 1.65 -4.00
CA SER A 104 16.33 2.84 -4.84
C SER A 104 15.73 4.03 -4.09
N SER A 105 14.86 3.82 -3.10
CA SER A 105 14.34 4.89 -2.24
C SER A 105 15.42 5.49 -1.33
N VAL A 106 16.40 4.69 -0.90
CA VAL A 106 17.52 5.13 -0.04
C VAL A 106 18.62 5.79 -0.83
N THR A 107 18.92 5.27 -2.03
CA THR A 107 19.94 5.84 -2.94
C THR A 107 19.44 7.06 -3.71
N GLY A 108 18.17 7.47 -3.51
CA GLY A 108 17.56 8.60 -4.21
C GLY A 108 17.28 8.33 -5.70
N SER A 109 17.38 7.08 -6.14
CA SER A 109 16.97 6.67 -7.48
C SER A 109 15.45 6.68 -7.56
N ARG A 110 14.91 7.78 -8.11
CA ARG A 110 13.48 8.05 -8.32
C ARG A 110 12.71 6.96 -9.09
N ASN A 111 13.38 5.98 -9.68
CA ASN A 111 12.73 4.88 -10.41
C ASN A 111 11.91 3.92 -9.52
N ALA A 112 12.03 4.01 -8.18
CA ALA A 112 11.26 3.19 -7.22
C ALA A 112 9.75 3.51 -7.20
N ALA A 113 9.35 4.72 -7.61
CA ALA A 113 7.95 5.16 -7.55
C ALA A 113 7.09 4.64 -8.72
N GLN A 114 7.63 3.71 -9.52
CA GLN A 114 6.95 3.06 -10.62
C GLN A 114 6.19 1.81 -10.15
N GLY A 115 5.20 2.05 -9.29
CA GLY A 115 4.13 1.12 -8.95
C GLY A 115 2.84 1.93 -8.83
N SER A 116 2.07 1.95 -9.91
CA SER A 116 0.70 2.46 -10.06
C SER A 116 0.00 2.88 -8.76
N GLY A 117 -0.23 4.19 -8.58
CA GLY A 117 -1.23 4.74 -7.66
C GLY A 117 -1.12 4.33 -6.18
N GLY A 118 -0.51 5.16 -5.34
CA GLY A 118 -0.68 5.10 -3.88
C GLY A 118 0.09 4.00 -3.13
N ASP A 119 0.75 3.07 -3.82
CA ASP A 119 1.46 1.93 -3.22
C ASP A 119 2.94 2.25 -2.92
N GLN A 120 3.20 3.40 -2.30
CA GLN A 120 4.51 3.61 -1.67
C GLN A 120 4.56 2.72 -0.43
N ALA A 121 5.67 2.00 -0.23
CA ALA A 121 5.96 1.38 1.06
C ALA A 121 6.14 2.49 2.10
N VAL A 122 5.03 2.93 2.69
CA VAL A 122 5.01 3.97 3.72
C VAL A 122 5.67 3.39 4.96
N GLY A 123 6.87 3.87 5.28
CA GLY A 123 7.56 3.51 6.51
C GLY A 123 6.83 4.01 7.76
N LEU A 124 7.31 3.59 8.93
CA LEU A 124 6.73 3.98 10.22
C LEU A 124 6.65 5.52 10.36
N VAL A 125 7.63 6.24 9.83
CA VAL A 125 7.68 7.71 9.85
C VAL A 125 6.70 8.32 8.85
N GLY A 126 6.60 7.78 7.63
CA GLY A 126 5.58 8.18 6.67
C GLY A 126 4.15 8.00 7.20
N GLY A 127 3.88 6.88 7.87
CA GLY A 127 2.56 6.57 8.46
C GLY A 127 2.19 7.54 9.60
N ALA A 128 3.16 7.87 10.46
CA ALA A 128 2.98 8.86 11.52
C ALA A 128 2.69 10.27 10.96
N ARG A 129 3.33 10.65 9.84
CA ARG A 129 3.03 11.92 9.15
C ARG A 129 1.64 11.93 8.55
N LEU A 130 1.20 10.85 7.91
CA LEU A 130 -0.17 10.72 7.39
C LEU A 130 -1.21 10.82 8.51
N ALA A 131 -0.96 10.18 9.66
CA ALA A 131 -1.82 10.30 10.83
C ALA A 131 -1.87 11.75 11.37
N GLY A 132 -0.72 12.42 11.46
CA GLY A 132 -0.65 13.83 11.85
C GLY A 132 -1.41 14.76 10.90
N GLN A 133 -1.32 14.51 9.59
CA GLN A 133 -2.09 15.26 8.58
C GLN A 133 -3.60 15.01 8.69
N ALA A 134 -4.01 13.76 8.93
CA ALA A 134 -5.42 13.43 9.15
C ALA A 134 -6.00 14.18 10.37
N VAL A 135 -5.20 14.35 11.44
CA VAL A 135 -5.60 15.15 12.61
C VAL A 135 -5.72 16.63 12.25
N GLN A 136 -4.73 17.19 11.57
CA GLN A 136 -4.72 18.61 11.18
C GLN A 136 -5.86 18.99 10.23
N THR A 137 -6.29 18.04 9.39
CA THR A 137 -7.38 18.23 8.41
C THR A 137 -8.76 17.82 8.94
N GLY A 138 -8.86 17.41 10.21
CA GLY A 138 -10.13 17.01 10.84
C GLY A 138 -10.71 15.69 10.31
N GLN A 139 -9.89 14.86 9.64
CA GLN A 139 -10.33 13.61 9.02
C GLN A 139 -10.32 12.45 10.02
N ALA A 140 -11.22 12.47 10.99
CA ALA A 140 -11.32 11.45 12.04
C ALA A 140 -11.49 10.01 11.46
N GLN A 141 -12.25 9.87 10.37
CA GLN A 141 -12.43 8.58 9.69
C GLN A 141 -11.13 8.05 9.09
N ALA A 142 -10.30 8.93 8.49
CA ALA A 142 -9.01 8.55 7.94
C ALA A 142 -8.04 8.11 9.05
N LEU A 143 -8.06 8.80 10.19
CA LEU A 143 -7.24 8.43 11.35
C LEU A 143 -7.59 7.03 11.88
N VAL A 144 -8.88 6.73 12.06
CA VAL A 144 -9.33 5.39 12.49
C VAL A 144 -8.90 4.33 11.47
N LYS A 145 -9.06 4.61 10.18
CA LYS A 145 -8.63 3.69 9.12
C LYS A 145 -7.13 3.41 9.16
N LEU A 146 -6.30 4.45 9.35
CA LEU A 146 -4.84 4.31 9.49
C LEU A 146 -4.47 3.48 10.72
N LEU A 147 -5.14 3.70 11.85
CA LEU A 147 -4.92 2.93 13.07
C LEU A 147 -5.27 1.45 12.87
N VAL A 148 -6.42 1.16 12.27
CA VAL A 148 -6.84 -0.23 11.96
C VAL A 148 -5.84 -0.89 11.03
N LEU A 149 -5.42 -0.20 9.96
CA LEU A 149 -4.43 -0.72 9.02
C LEU A 149 -3.10 -1.02 9.73
N PHE A 150 -2.64 -0.15 10.62
CA PHE A 150 -1.43 -0.36 11.40
C PHE A 150 -1.52 -1.58 12.32
N ILE A 151 -2.63 -1.73 13.05
CA ILE A 151 -2.87 -2.88 13.94
C ILE A 151 -2.87 -4.19 13.15
N VAL A 152 -3.60 -4.21 12.02
CA VAL A 152 -3.69 -5.40 11.15
C VAL A 152 -2.32 -5.74 10.56
N PHE A 153 -1.60 -4.74 10.04
CA PHE A 153 -0.26 -4.95 9.47
C PHE A 153 0.72 -5.50 10.50
N LEU A 154 0.76 -4.93 11.71
CA LEU A 154 1.61 -5.43 12.80
C LEU A 154 1.24 -6.87 13.19
N GLY A 155 -0.06 -7.18 13.26
CA GLY A 155 -0.54 -8.54 13.50
C GLY A 155 -0.09 -9.53 12.42
N VAL A 156 -0.17 -9.13 11.14
CA VAL A 156 0.29 -9.96 10.01
C VAL A 156 1.80 -10.17 10.05
N VAL A 157 2.58 -9.11 10.30
CA VAL A 157 4.04 -9.22 10.43
C VAL A 157 4.42 -10.14 11.59
N ASN A 158 3.80 -10.00 12.77
CA ASN A 158 4.08 -10.86 13.91
C ASN A 158 3.72 -12.33 13.66
N LEU A 159 2.77 -12.61 12.77
CA LEU A 159 2.40 -13.97 12.37
C LEU A 159 3.33 -14.56 11.29
N ALA A 160 4.24 -13.76 10.72
CA ALA A 160 5.21 -14.25 9.76
C ALA A 160 6.09 -15.35 10.39
N PRO A 161 6.49 -16.39 9.62
CA PRO A 161 7.29 -17.51 10.10
C PRO A 161 8.77 -17.13 10.27
N LEU A 162 9.03 -16.06 11.03
CA LEU A 162 10.35 -15.51 11.30
C LEU A 162 10.69 -15.76 12.78
N PRO A 163 11.85 -16.37 13.10
CA PRO A 163 12.19 -16.75 14.47
C PRO A 163 12.09 -15.67 15.57
N PRO A 164 12.40 -14.37 15.34
CA PRO A 164 12.24 -13.36 16.38
C PRO A 164 10.79 -12.89 16.59
N LEU A 165 9.84 -13.36 15.77
CA LEU A 165 8.42 -13.01 15.83
C LEU A 165 7.59 -14.19 16.36
N ASP A 166 6.39 -13.92 16.88
CA ASP A 166 5.51 -14.93 17.48
C ASP A 166 5.18 -16.08 16.50
N GLY A 167 4.99 -15.77 15.21
CA GLY A 167 4.79 -16.75 14.14
C GLY A 167 6.01 -17.65 13.90
N GLY A 168 7.21 -17.23 14.30
CA GLY A 168 8.42 -18.05 14.29
C GLY A 168 8.31 -19.25 15.23
N HIS A 169 7.72 -19.07 16.41
CA HIS A 169 7.45 -20.18 17.31
C HIS A 169 6.46 -21.17 16.70
N LEU A 170 5.36 -20.67 16.12
CA LEU A 170 4.40 -21.51 15.41
C LEU A 170 5.04 -22.29 14.26
N ALA A 171 5.95 -21.67 13.51
CA ALA A 171 6.70 -22.33 12.45
C ALA A 171 7.62 -23.43 12.98
N VAL A 172 8.31 -23.19 14.11
CA VAL A 172 9.13 -24.21 14.77
C VAL A 172 8.27 -25.38 15.24
N LEU A 173 7.15 -25.13 15.92
CA LEU A 173 6.20 -26.18 16.33
C LEU A 173 5.66 -26.98 15.14
N ALA A 174 5.35 -26.31 14.02
CA ALA A 174 4.92 -26.99 12.80
C ALA A 174 6.02 -27.92 12.24
N ILE A 175 7.28 -27.45 12.24
CA ILE A 175 8.43 -28.26 11.82
C ILE A 175 8.66 -29.43 12.77
N GLU A 176 8.54 -29.24 14.08
CA GLU A 176 8.67 -30.30 15.08
C GLU A 176 7.60 -31.37 14.89
N LYS A 177 6.34 -30.97 14.66
CA LYS A 177 5.23 -31.87 14.38
C LYS A 177 5.46 -32.70 13.12
N LEU A 178 6.01 -32.10 12.06
CA LEU A 178 6.36 -32.81 10.82
C LEU A 178 7.58 -33.72 10.98
N ARG A 179 8.56 -33.32 11.80
CA ARG A 179 9.84 -34.02 11.97
C ARG A 179 9.80 -35.07 13.08
N GLY A 180 8.82 -35.02 13.98
CA GLY A 180 8.67 -35.92 15.12
C GLY A 180 9.74 -35.77 16.21
N ARG A 181 10.56 -34.72 16.17
CA ARG A 181 11.63 -34.44 17.15
C ARG A 181 11.75 -32.95 17.42
N PRO A 182 12.12 -32.55 18.66
CA PRO A 182 12.27 -31.15 19.02
C PRO A 182 13.42 -30.49 18.24
N VAL A 183 13.24 -29.22 17.90
CA VAL A 183 14.26 -28.38 17.28
C VAL A 183 15.12 -27.80 18.39
N ASP A 184 16.43 -27.98 18.29
CA ASP A 184 17.38 -27.43 19.26
C ASP A 184 17.35 -25.89 19.24
N PRO A 185 16.98 -25.23 20.35
CA PRO A 185 16.96 -23.77 20.44
C PRO A 185 18.29 -23.12 20.07
N ARG A 186 19.42 -23.80 20.29
CA ARG A 186 20.77 -23.31 19.94
C ARG A 186 20.93 -23.07 18.44
N LYS A 187 20.14 -23.74 17.60
CA LYS A 187 20.13 -23.54 16.13
C LYS A 187 19.21 -22.40 15.71
N VAL A 188 18.18 -22.09 16.49
CA VAL A 188 17.20 -21.04 16.19
C VAL A 188 17.70 -19.66 16.61
N VAL A 189 18.39 -19.57 17.75
CA VAL A 189 18.96 -18.30 18.28
C VAL A 189 19.82 -17.54 17.27
N PRO A 190 20.82 -18.13 16.59
CA PRO A 190 21.63 -17.38 15.62
C PRO A 190 20.82 -16.90 14.41
N VAL A 191 19.84 -17.70 13.95
CA VAL A 191 18.93 -17.30 12.87
C VAL A 191 18.05 -16.15 13.32
N ALA A 192 17.51 -16.21 14.54
CA ALA A 192 16.71 -15.14 15.13
C ALA A 192 17.51 -13.83 15.25
N ALA A 193 18.75 -13.91 15.73
CA ALA A 193 19.64 -12.76 15.84
C ALA A 193 19.95 -12.15 14.47
N PHE A 194 20.21 -12.99 13.45
CA PHE A 194 20.41 -12.53 12.07
C PHE A 194 19.18 -11.80 11.52
N VAL A 195 18.00 -12.42 11.61
CA VAL A 195 16.74 -11.80 11.14
C VAL A 195 16.45 -10.50 11.88
N LEU A 196 16.63 -10.47 13.21
CA LEU A 196 16.45 -9.27 14.02
C LEU A 196 17.42 -8.16 13.59
N SER A 197 18.70 -8.49 13.35
CA SER A 197 19.68 -7.52 12.88
C SER A 197 19.30 -6.93 11.52
N LEU A 198 18.78 -7.76 10.61
CA LEU A 198 18.29 -7.32 9.30
C LEU A 198 17.10 -6.37 9.42
N ILE A 199 16.13 -6.69 10.29
CA ILE A 199 14.96 -5.83 10.55
C ILE A 199 15.41 -4.48 11.12
N VAL A 200 16.35 -4.47 12.07
CA VAL A 200 16.87 -3.23 12.66
C VAL A 200 17.58 -2.37 11.60
N VAL A 201 18.45 -2.97 10.79
CA VAL A 201 19.14 -2.26 9.70
C VAL A 201 18.14 -1.68 8.71
N LEU A 202 17.18 -2.50 8.26
CA LEU A 202 16.12 -2.07 7.35
C LEU A 202 15.29 -0.92 7.94
N SER A 203 14.94 -0.99 9.23
CA SER A 203 14.17 0.05 9.92
C SER A 203 14.93 1.38 9.95
N VAL A 204 16.24 1.36 10.25
CA VAL A 204 17.08 2.57 10.24
C VAL A 204 17.17 3.16 8.83
N VAL A 205 17.34 2.30 7.84
CA VAL A 205 17.45 2.69 6.42
C VAL A 205 16.15 3.32 5.91
N VAL A 206 15.00 2.70 6.17
CA VAL A 206 13.69 3.25 5.79
C VAL A 206 13.39 4.55 6.55
N MET A 207 13.71 4.61 7.84
CA MET A 207 13.56 5.83 8.64
C MET A 207 14.38 6.99 8.06
N TYR A 208 15.62 6.72 7.65
CA TYR A 208 16.46 7.72 6.98
C TYR A 208 15.87 8.17 5.65
N ALA A 209 15.39 7.23 4.83
CA ALA A 209 14.75 7.53 3.56
C ALA A 209 13.48 8.39 3.74
N ASP A 210 12.62 8.07 4.71
CA ASP A 210 11.40 8.83 5.02
C ASP A 210 11.68 10.27 5.50
N ILE A 211 12.84 10.51 6.15
CA ILE A 211 13.24 11.84 6.60
C ILE A 211 13.67 12.72 5.43
N ILE A 212 14.43 12.16 4.49
CA ILE A 212 14.99 12.89 3.34
C ILE A 212 13.99 13.01 2.18
N HIS A 213 13.21 11.95 1.96
CA HIS A 213 12.20 11.84 0.90
C HIS A 213 10.81 11.69 1.55
N PRO A 214 10.22 12.79 2.03
CA PRO A 214 8.94 12.71 2.71
C PRO A 214 7.83 12.24 1.74
N ALA A 215 6.98 11.33 2.23
CA ALA A 215 5.80 10.88 1.50
C ALA A 215 4.91 12.06 1.10
N ALA A 216 4.45 12.05 -0.15
CA ALA A 216 3.57 13.08 -0.69
C ALA A 216 2.25 13.12 0.09
N ASN A 217 1.75 14.32 0.39
CA ASN A 217 0.52 14.53 1.14
C ASN A 217 -0.70 14.10 0.29
N PRO A 218 -1.45 13.06 0.67
CA PRO A 218 -2.64 12.63 -0.08
C PRO A 218 -3.90 13.45 0.25
N PHE A 219 -3.82 14.39 1.20
CA PHE A 219 -4.93 15.20 1.69
C PHE A 219 -4.91 16.65 1.15
N GLN A 220 -4.05 16.95 0.17
CA GLN A 220 -4.01 18.21 -0.58
C GLN A 220 -4.43 18.03 -2.02
#